data_AF-A0A964U3T8-F1
#
_entry.id   AF-A0A964U3T8-F1
#
_cell.length_a   1.000
_cell.length_b   1.000
_cell.length_c   1.000
_cell.angle_alpha   90.00
_cell.angle_beta   90.00
_cell.angle_gamma   90.00
#
_symmetry.space_group_name_H-M   'P 1'
#
loop_
_entity.id
_entity.type
_entity.pdbx_description
1 polymer ?
#
loop_
_entity_poly.entity_id
_entity_poly.type
_entity_poly.pdbx_seq_one_letter_code
_entity_poly.pdbx_strand_id
1 'polypeptide(L)' 'MSMDRSLKSGAGMAGHRNVLTRPERIAYLAGKKKFSMEEGDPLGLPKVANRKVVTGGKKKKAADEEEA' A
#
# COMPACT_ATOMS: atom_id res chain seq x y z
N MET A 1 2.57 -10.17 19.57
CA MET A 1 1.25 -10.60 20.05
C MET A 1 1.28 -12.11 20.22
N SER A 2 1.33 -12.62 21.45
CA SER A 2 1.23 -14.06 21.71
C SER A 2 -0.22 -14.49 21.46
N MET A 3 -0.45 -15.15 20.34
CA MET A 3 -1.71 -15.80 20.02
C MET A 3 -1.55 -17.31 20.18
N ASP A 4 -2.55 -17.93 20.80
CA ASP A 4 -2.68 -19.38 20.91
C ASP A 4 -2.64 -20.04 19.52
N ARG A 5 -2.05 -21.23 19.41
CA ARG A 5 -1.84 -21.88 18.10
C ARG A 5 -3.13 -22.28 17.41
N SER A 6 -4.20 -22.54 18.16
CA SER A 6 -5.52 -22.83 17.59
C SER A 6 -6.17 -21.61 16.92
N LEU A 7 -5.83 -20.40 17.38
CA LEU A 7 -6.33 -19.13 16.85
C LEU A 7 -5.48 -18.57 15.70
N LYS A 8 -4.44 -19.30 15.29
CA LYS A 8 -3.57 -18.90 14.19
C LYS A 8 -4.26 -19.24 12.86
N SER A 9 -5.08 -18.32 12.36
CA SER A 9 -5.59 -18.41 10.99
C SER A 9 -4.41 -18.43 10.01
N GLY A 10 -4.27 -19.53 9.28
CA GLY A 10 -3.22 -19.69 8.27
C GLY A 10 -3.33 -18.58 7.22
N ALA A 11 -2.35 -17.69 7.19
CA ALA A 11 -2.11 -16.73 6.10
C ALA A 11 -3.19 -15.66 5.82
N GLY A 12 -4.15 -15.38 6.71
CA GLY A 12 -5.12 -14.28 6.51
C GLY A 12 -4.48 -12.89 6.33
N MET A 13 -3.24 -12.72 6.81
CA MET A 13 -2.44 -11.50 6.67
C MET A 13 -1.42 -11.52 5.52
N ALA A 14 -1.40 -12.56 4.67
CA ALA A 14 -0.56 -12.57 3.47
C ALA A 14 -1.09 -11.63 2.36
N GLY A 15 -2.25 -10.99 2.59
CA GLY A 15 -2.83 -10.00 1.72
C GLY A 15 -1.99 -8.73 1.57
N HIS A 16 -2.43 -7.87 0.66
CA HIS A 16 -1.81 -6.57 0.44
C HIS A 16 -2.01 -5.66 1.67
N ARG A 17 -0.95 -4.94 2.04
CA ARG A 17 -1.00 -3.95 3.12
C ARG A 17 -1.37 -2.58 2.57
N ASN A 18 -2.34 -1.92 3.19
CA ASN A 18 -2.77 -0.57 2.81
C ASN A 18 -1.75 0.52 3.17
N VAL A 19 -0.84 0.25 4.12
CA VAL A 19 0.21 1.18 4.54
C VAL A 19 1.55 0.45 4.49
N LEU A 20 2.58 1.16 4.02
CA LEU A 20 3.95 0.66 4.01
C LEU A 20 4.46 0.38 5.43
N THR A 21 5.31 -0.64 5.57
CA THR A 21 6.00 -0.89 6.85
C THR A 21 6.91 0.28 7.19
N ARG A 22 7.32 0.39 8.45
CA ARG A 22 8.22 1.47 8.90
C ARG A 22 9.51 1.60 8.07
N PRO A 23 10.29 0.54 7.79
CA PRO A 23 11.46 0.64 6.92
C PRO A 23 11.10 1.06 5.48
N GLU A 24 10.01 0.53 4.92
CA GLU A 24 9.51 0.94 3.60
C GLU A 24 9.14 2.44 3.57
N ARG A 25 8.55 2.97 4.64
CA ARG A 25 8.21 4.39 4.77
C ARG A 25 9.44 5.28 4.87
N ILE A 26 10.45 4.87 5.64
CA ILE A 26 11.72 5.60 5.76
C ILE A 26 12.37 5.72 4.38
N ALA A 27 12.51 4.62 3.65
CA ALA A 27 13.09 4.62 2.30
C ALA A 27 12.28 5.52 1.34
N TYR A 28 10.95 5.42 1.36
CA TYR A 28 10.07 6.24 0.52
C TYR A 28 10.16 7.74 0.83
N LEU A 29 10.19 8.11 2.11
CA LEU A 29 10.23 9.51 2.54
C LEU A 29 11.63 10.11 2.37
N ALA A 30 12.69 9.31 2.56
CA ALA A 30 14.06 9.70 2.26
C ALA A 30 14.23 10.02 0.77
N GLY A 31 13.71 9.16 -0.12
CA GLY A 31 13.69 9.43 -1.57
C GLY A 31 12.94 10.70 -1.96
N LYS A 32 11.96 11.12 -1.14
CA LYS A 32 11.20 12.37 -1.33
C LYS A 32 11.81 13.58 -0.62
N LYS A 33 13.00 13.45 -0.01
CA LYS A 33 13.64 14.48 0.82
C LYS A 33 12.74 15.01 1.95
N LYS A 34 11.80 14.17 2.42
CA LYS A 34 10.87 14.48 3.53
C LYS A 34 11.28 13.81 4.84
N PHE A 35 12.42 13.12 4.85
CA PHE A 35 12.98 12.45 6.01
C PHE A 35 14.50 12.42 5.90
N SER A 36 15.20 12.82 6.97
CA SER A 36 16.65 12.64 7.11
C SER A 36 16.93 11.30 7.78
N MET A 37 17.77 10.46 7.19
CA MET A 37 18.12 9.17 7.78
C MET A 37 19.04 9.29 9.00
N GLU A 38 19.79 10.39 9.11
CA GLU A 38 20.77 10.60 10.18
C GLU A 38 20.13 11.25 11.41
N GLU A 39 19.20 12.18 11.20
CA GLU A 39 18.61 13.01 12.27
C GLU A 39 17.13 12.73 12.52
N GLY A 40 16.46 12.05 11.59
CA GLY A 40 15.01 11.84 11.65
C GLY A 40 14.62 10.75 12.63
N ASP A 41 13.58 11.01 13.44
CA ASP A 41 13.00 9.99 14.32
C ASP A 41 12.26 8.91 13.49
N PRO A 42 12.63 7.63 13.60
CA PRO A 42 11.88 6.54 12.97
C PRO A 42 10.48 6.33 13.57
N LEU A 43 10.16 6.93 14.72
CA LEU A 43 8.84 6.96 15.32
C LEU A 43 8.04 8.18 14.83
N GLY A 44 6.71 8.08 14.78
CA GLY A 44 5.87 9.21 14.36
C GLY A 44 5.84 9.52 12.85
N LEU A 45 6.50 8.72 12.00
CA LEU A 45 6.47 8.91 10.53
C LEU A 45 5.03 9.03 9.97
N PRO A 46 4.81 9.88 8.96
CA PRO A 46 3.51 9.98 8.30
C PRO A 46 3.10 8.65 7.65
N LYS A 47 1.80 8.36 7.61
CA LYS A 47 1.27 7.14 6.97
C LYS A 47 1.43 7.26 5.45
N VAL A 48 2.12 6.31 4.83
CA VAL A 48 2.26 6.23 3.38
C VAL A 48 1.39 5.10 2.87
N ALA A 49 0.36 5.44 2.09
CA ALA A 49 -0.55 4.47 1.51
C ALA A 49 0.17 3.64 0.43
N ASN A 50 0.00 2.33 0.49
CA ASN A 50 0.33 1.40 -0.57
C ASN A 50 -1.01 1.02 -1.23
N ARG A 51 -1.19 1.33 -2.51
CA ARG A 51 -2.42 1.02 -3.25
C ARG A 51 -2.06 0.15 -4.44
N LYS A 52 -2.79 -0.95 -4.65
CA LYS A 52 -2.76 -1.68 -5.92
C LYS A 52 -3.52 -0.85 -6.94
N VAL A 53 -2.81 -0.35 -7.96
CA VAL A 53 -3.45 0.25 -9.13
C VAL A 53 -3.83 -0.89 -10.06
N VAL A 54 -5.11 -1.02 -10.40
CA VAL A 54 -5.56 -1.97 -11.43
C VAL A 54 -5.29 -1.32 -12.79
N THR A 55 -4.09 -1.52 -13.32
CA THR A 55 -3.75 -1.10 -14.69
C THR A 55 -4.31 -2.14 -15.66
N GLY A 56 -5.33 -1.77 -16.47
CA GLY A 56 -5.85 -2.63 -17.54
C GLY A 56 -7.30 -3.13 -17.39
N GLY A 57 -8.17 -2.42 -16.67
CA GLY A 57 -9.61 -2.67 -16.79
C GLY A 57 -10.06 -2.55 -18.26
N LYS A 58 -10.87 -3.50 -18.74
CA LYS A 58 -11.40 -3.48 -20.12
C LYS A 58 -12.03 -2.11 -20.41
N LYS A 59 -11.57 -1.44 -21.48
CA LYS A 59 -12.32 -0.32 -22.06
C LYS A 59 -13.73 -0.83 -22.36
N LYS A 60 -14.78 -0.19 -21.81
CA LYS A 60 -16.14 -0.37 -22.33
C LYS A 60 -16.06 -0.07 -23.82
N LYS A 61 -16.44 -1.03 -24.68
CA LYS A 61 -16.65 -0.76 -26.11
C LYS A 61 -17.70 0.34 -26.21
N ALA A 62 -17.43 1.33 -27.05
CA ALA A 62 -18.36 2.37 -27.44
C ALA A 62 -19.67 1.72 -27.90
N ALA A 63 -20.78 2.21 -27.35
CA ALA A 63 -22.07 2.14 -28.00
C ALA A 63 -22.33 3.58 -28.48
N ASP A 64 -21.92 3.84 -29.72
CA ASP A 64 -22.40 4.96 -30.51
C ASP A 64 -22.84 4.35 -31.86
N GLU A 65 -23.81 5.01 -32.49
CA GLU A 65 -24.52 4.65 -33.74
C GLU A 65 -25.79 3.77 -33.62
N GLU A 66 -26.88 4.38 -33.14
CA GLU A 66 -28.20 4.29 -33.78
C GLU A 66 -28.95 5.63 -33.55
N GLU A 67 -28.76 6.60 -34.45
CA GLU A 67 -29.74 7.62 -34.89
C GLU A 67 -29.07 8.56 -35.91
N ALA A 68 -29.27 8.27 -37.21
CA ALA A 68 -29.32 9.21 -38.34
C ALA A 68 -29.76 8.47 -39.61
#